data_AF-A0A258WQU0-F1
#
_entry.id   AF-A0A258WQU0-F1
#
_cell.length_a   1.000
_cell.length_b   1.000
_cell.length_c   1.000
_cell.angle_alpha   90.00
_cell.angle_beta   90.00
_cell.angle_gamma   90.00
#
_symmetry.space_group_name_H-M   'P 1'
#
loop_
_entity.id
_entity.type
_entity.pdbx_description
1 polymer ?
#
loop_
_entity_poly.entity_id
_entity_poly.type
_entity_poly.pdbx_seq_one_letter_code
_entity_poly.pdbx_strand_id
1 'polypeptide(L)'
;MNSKTFLIGIAGGIIVFLMGFLIYGILLMDYFGANMSSYPGLLKEPMEIWAIGTGNIIWGILLAYVLNSMKVESGIQGAIQGASLFFLFGLGANFVFFGQYNLIPLSLAFVDSLCMALLGGVSGAAIGWLLGRKSGKTS
;
A
#
# COMPACT_ATOMS: atom_id res chain seq x y z
N MET A 1 -14.46 13.57 -0.03
CA MET A 1 -13.50 13.56 1.10
C MET A 1 -13.30 15.00 1.58
N ASN A 2 -13.13 15.24 2.89
CA ASN A 2 -12.82 16.59 3.41
C ASN A 2 -11.29 16.84 3.45
N SER A 3 -10.88 18.08 3.70
CA SER A 3 -9.45 18.46 3.73
C SER A 3 -8.65 17.72 4.81
N LYS A 4 -9.25 17.42 5.97
CA LYS A 4 -8.59 16.65 7.05
C LYS A 4 -8.23 15.24 6.54
N THR A 5 -9.20 14.52 5.97
CA THR A 5 -8.99 13.16 5.46
C THR A 5 -8.01 13.16 4.29
N PHE A 6 -8.01 14.20 3.44
CA PHE A 6 -7.04 14.34 2.35
C PHE A 6 -5.59 14.46 2.88
N LEU A 7 -5.36 15.34 3.87
CA LEU A 7 -4.04 15.50 4.48
C LEU A 7 -3.58 14.24 5.23
N ILE A 8 -4.51 13.55 5.92
CA ILE A 8 -4.24 12.23 6.52
C ILE A 8 -3.84 11.22 5.43
N GLY A 9 -4.49 11.26 4.27
CA GLY A 9 -4.16 10.44 3.11
C GLY A 9 -2.74 10.67 2.58
N ILE A 10 -2.30 11.92 2.48
CA ILE A 10 -0.92 12.26 2.11
C ILE A 10 0.07 11.69 3.13
N ALA A 11 -0.18 11.90 4.43
CA ALA A 11 0.67 11.35 5.48
C ALA A 11 0.72 9.81 5.45
N GLY A 12 -0.43 9.17 5.23
CA GLY A 12 -0.53 7.74 5.03
C GLY A 12 0.26 7.27 3.81
N GLY A 13 0.23 8.02 2.71
CA GLY A 13 0.96 7.70 1.50
C GLY A 13 2.49 7.75 1.65
N ILE A 14 2.98 8.64 2.51
CA ILE A 14 4.40 8.65 2.89
C ILE A 14 4.75 7.35 3.63
N ILE A 15 3.88 6.88 4.53
CA ILE A 15 4.08 5.61 5.24
C ILE A 15 4.03 4.43 4.26
N VAL A 16 3.07 4.43 3.33
CA VAL A 16 2.98 3.44 2.24
C VAL A 16 4.30 3.40 1.45
N PHE A 17 4.85 4.54 1.06
CA PHE A 17 6.13 4.62 0.34
C PHE A 17 7.31 4.06 1.13
N LEU A 18 7.47 4.50 2.39
CA LEU A 18 8.57 4.05 3.25
C LEU A 18 8.47 2.55 3.57
N MET A 19 7.26 2.05 3.80
CA MET A 19 7.01 0.63 4.06
C MET A 19 7.20 -0.21 2.80
N GLY A 20 6.80 0.30 1.64
CA GLY A 20 7.07 -0.33 0.34
C GLY A 20 8.56 -0.42 0.08
N PHE A 21 9.31 0.65 0.32
CA PHE A 21 10.77 0.63 0.22
C PHE A 21 11.39 -0.41 1.16
N LEU A 22 10.95 -0.48 2.41
CA LEU A 22 11.45 -1.47 3.37
C LEU A 22 11.13 -2.92 2.92
N ILE A 23 9.89 -3.20 2.54
CA ILE A 23 9.46 -4.56 2.18
C ILE A 23 10.11 -5.00 0.88
N TYR A 24 9.97 -4.22 -0.19
CA TYR A 24 10.37 -4.62 -1.54
C TYR A 24 11.83 -4.27 -1.87
N GLY A 25 12.32 -3.13 -1.36
CA GLY A 25 13.68 -2.65 -1.66
C GLY A 25 14.76 -3.15 -0.70
N ILE A 26 14.38 -3.72 0.45
CA ILE A 26 15.34 -4.23 1.44
C ILE A 26 15.04 -5.68 1.80
N LEU A 27 13.87 -5.97 2.38
CA LEU A 27 13.62 -7.27 2.99
C LEU A 27 13.44 -8.41 1.99
N LEU A 28 12.77 -8.13 0.86
CA LEU A 28 12.40 -9.14 -0.14
C LEU A 28 13.01 -8.85 -1.52
N MET A 29 13.95 -7.93 -1.64
CA MET A 29 14.55 -7.53 -2.92
C MET A 29 15.08 -8.76 -3.69
N ASP A 30 15.91 -9.59 -3.04
CA ASP A 30 16.48 -10.79 -3.66
C ASP A 30 15.42 -11.84 -4.00
N TYR A 31 14.40 -11.98 -3.14
CA TYR A 31 13.31 -12.93 -3.37
C TYR A 31 12.52 -12.58 -4.63
N PHE A 32 12.09 -11.32 -4.78
CA PHE A 32 11.39 -10.86 -5.98
C PHE A 32 12.29 -10.92 -7.21
N GLY A 33 13.56 -10.51 -7.09
CA GLY A 33 14.52 -10.58 -8.19
C GLY A 33 14.77 -12.01 -8.71
N ALA A 34 14.75 -13.01 -7.83
CA ALA A 34 14.96 -14.41 -8.19
C ALA A 34 13.70 -15.12 -8.73
N ASN A 35 12.50 -14.62 -8.41
CA ASN A 35 11.23 -15.28 -8.74
C ASN A 35 10.42 -14.57 -9.83
N MET A 36 10.81 -13.36 -10.24
CA MET A 36 10.19 -12.63 -11.34
C MET A 36 10.95 -12.87 -12.65
N SER A 37 10.24 -13.02 -13.75
CA SER A 37 10.87 -13.11 -15.07
C SER A 37 11.65 -11.82 -15.37
N SER A 38 12.86 -11.95 -15.91
CA SER A 38 13.72 -10.81 -16.26
C SER A 38 14.15 -10.86 -17.73
N TYR A 39 14.09 -9.71 -18.40
CA TYR A 39 14.54 -9.53 -19.78
C TYR A 39 14.98 -8.07 -20.00
N PRO A 40 15.82 -7.81 -21.03
CA PRO A 40 16.32 -6.46 -21.30
C PRO A 40 15.19 -5.45 -21.48
N GLY A 41 15.26 -4.34 -20.74
CA GLY A 41 14.27 -3.26 -20.80
C GLY A 41 13.02 -3.45 -19.92
N LEU A 42 12.91 -4.53 -19.16
CA LEU A 42 11.80 -4.72 -18.20
C LEU A 42 11.83 -3.66 -17.08
N LEU A 43 12.98 -3.51 -16.43
CA LEU A 43 13.19 -2.55 -15.35
C LEU A 43 13.79 -1.26 -15.89
N LYS A 44 13.31 -0.12 -15.37
CA LYS A 44 13.91 1.18 -15.65
C LYS A 44 15.17 1.36 -14.81
N GLU A 45 16.25 1.78 -15.46
CA GLU A 45 17.53 2.09 -14.82
C GLU A 45 18.00 3.49 -15.26
N PRO A 46 17.93 4.51 -14.38
CA PRO A 46 17.44 4.46 -13.00
C PRO A 46 15.90 4.35 -12.93
N MET A 47 15.39 3.88 -11.79
CA MET A 47 13.96 3.88 -11.50
C MET A 47 13.40 5.32 -11.41
N GLU A 48 12.16 5.50 -11.86
CA GLU A 48 11.43 6.78 -11.78
C GLU A 48 10.82 6.97 -10.39
N ILE A 49 11.65 7.32 -9.40
CA ILE A 49 11.24 7.41 -7.98
C ILE A 49 10.08 8.40 -7.76
N TRP A 50 10.02 9.49 -8.51
CA TRP A 50 8.92 10.46 -8.38
C TRP A 50 7.56 9.81 -8.69
N ALA A 51 7.49 8.95 -9.71
CA ALA A 51 6.25 8.28 -10.11
C ALA A 51 5.84 7.23 -9.07
N ILE A 52 6.81 6.49 -8.53
CA ILE A 52 6.59 5.55 -7.42
C ILE A 52 6.06 6.31 -6.20
N GLY A 53 6.70 7.43 -5.84
CA GLY A 53 6.27 8.30 -4.74
C GLY A 53 4.85 8.81 -4.93
N THR A 54 4.52 9.37 -6.10
CA THR A 54 3.17 9.84 -6.41
C THR A 54 2.14 8.72 -6.33
N GLY A 55 2.44 7.52 -6.85
CA GLY A 55 1.56 6.36 -6.74
C GLY A 55 1.26 5.98 -5.29
N ASN A 56 2.28 5.96 -4.43
CA ASN A 56 2.12 5.67 -3.01
C ASN A 56 1.29 6.75 -2.28
N ILE A 57 1.45 8.03 -2.64
CA ILE A 57 0.59 9.11 -2.14
C ILE A 57 -0.87 8.89 -2.53
N ILE A 58 -1.14 8.54 -3.79
CA ILE A 58 -2.50 8.24 -4.27
C ILE A 58 -3.09 7.05 -3.50
N TRP A 59 -2.31 5.99 -3.25
CA TRP A 59 -2.75 4.84 -2.45
C TRP A 59 -3.04 5.22 -1.00
N GLY A 60 -2.22 6.07 -0.37
CA GLY A 60 -2.50 6.61 0.96
C GLY A 60 -3.81 7.41 1.01
N ILE A 61 -4.05 8.23 -0.02
CA ILE A 61 -5.31 8.98 -0.18
C ILE A 61 -6.51 8.04 -0.34
N LEU A 62 -6.39 7.02 -1.19
CA LEU A 62 -7.43 6.01 -1.38
C LEU A 62 -7.74 5.29 -0.06
N LEU A 63 -6.70 4.86 0.67
CA LEU A 63 -6.86 4.19 1.95
C LEU A 63 -7.56 5.10 2.97
N ALA A 64 -7.14 6.36 3.11
CA ALA A 64 -7.80 7.32 3.99
C ALA A 64 -9.25 7.59 3.61
N TYR A 65 -9.56 7.69 2.32
CA TYR A 65 -10.92 7.84 1.83
C TYR A 65 -11.80 6.65 2.24
N VAL A 66 -11.34 5.43 2.00
CA VAL A 66 -12.08 4.20 2.31
C VAL A 66 -12.26 4.02 3.82
N LEU A 67 -11.19 4.16 4.62
CA LEU A 67 -11.26 4.05 6.08
C LEU A 67 -12.20 5.10 6.70
N ASN A 68 -12.17 6.34 6.20
CA ASN A 68 -13.09 7.38 6.64
C ASN A 68 -14.55 7.05 6.27
N SER A 69 -14.79 6.46 5.10
CA SER A 69 -16.13 6.06 4.65
C SER A 69 -16.70 4.91 5.49
N MET A 70 -15.83 4.03 6.00
CA MET A 70 -16.17 2.98 6.97
C MET A 70 -16.26 3.48 8.41
N LYS A 71 -16.07 4.78 8.66
CA LYS A 71 -16.08 5.39 10.00
C LYS A 71 -15.08 4.71 10.95
N VAL A 72 -13.88 4.41 10.46
CA VAL A 72 -12.80 3.89 11.30
C VAL A 72 -12.34 4.95 12.31
N GLU A 73 -12.30 4.57 13.59
CA GLU A 73 -11.98 5.48 14.70
C GLU A 73 -10.76 5.04 15.53
N SER A 74 -10.07 3.98 15.13
CA SER A 74 -8.88 3.51 15.86
C SER A 74 -7.82 2.91 14.94
N GLY A 75 -6.58 2.86 15.42
CA GLY A 75 -5.48 2.25 14.69
C GLY A 75 -5.68 0.75 14.45
N ILE A 76 -6.23 0.01 15.41
CA ILE A 76 -6.47 -1.44 15.23
C ILE A 76 -7.51 -1.69 14.12
N GLN A 77 -8.62 -0.95 14.14
CA GLN A 77 -9.61 -1.03 13.05
C GLN A 77 -8.99 -0.64 11.72
N GLY A 78 -8.19 0.43 11.69
CA GLY A 78 -7.47 0.86 10.50
C GLY A 78 -6.49 -0.18 9.97
N ALA A 79 -5.79 -0.90 10.86
CA ALA A 79 -4.87 -1.96 10.49
C ALA A 79 -5.59 -3.13 9.83
N ILE A 80 -6.67 -3.61 10.45
CA ILE A 80 -7.44 -4.75 9.92
C ILE A 80 -8.05 -4.37 8.56
N GLN A 81 -8.73 -3.23 8.49
CA GLN A 81 -9.40 -2.81 7.25
C GLN A 81 -8.41 -2.44 6.15
N GLY A 82 -7.28 -1.82 6.50
CA GLY A 82 -6.22 -1.50 5.56
C GLY A 82 -5.52 -2.73 5.01
N ALA A 83 -5.21 -3.71 5.87
CA ALA A 83 -4.65 -4.98 5.44
C ALA A 83 -5.61 -5.73 4.51
N SER A 84 -6.90 -5.81 4.85
CA SER A 84 -7.90 -6.44 3.99
C SER A 84 -8.05 -5.74 2.64
N LEU A 85 -8.10 -4.41 2.63
CA LEU A 85 -8.24 -3.64 1.39
C LEU A 85 -7.05 -3.89 0.45
N PHE A 86 -5.83 -3.77 0.97
CA PHE A 86 -4.63 -3.90 0.14
C PHE A 86 -4.35 -5.36 -0.24
N PHE A 87 -4.65 -6.31 0.64
CA PHE A 87 -4.59 -7.74 0.29
C PHE A 87 -5.48 -8.05 -0.90
N LEU A 88 -6.75 -7.64 -0.87
CA LEU A 88 -7.70 -7.91 -1.96
C LEU A 88 -7.33 -7.15 -3.24
N PHE A 89 -6.89 -5.90 -3.10
CA PHE A 89 -6.42 -5.10 -4.23
C PHE A 89 -5.19 -5.74 -4.90
N GLY A 90 -4.18 -6.09 -4.10
CA GLY A 90 -2.95 -6.75 -4.57
C GLY A 90 -3.24 -8.12 -5.18
N LEU A 91 -4.05 -8.95 -4.52
CA LEU A 91 -4.43 -10.27 -5.02
C LEU A 91 -5.17 -10.18 -6.36
N GLY A 92 -6.15 -9.29 -6.47
CA GLY A 92 -6.86 -9.07 -7.72
C GLY A 92 -5.94 -8.60 -8.84
N ALA A 93 -5.08 -7.61 -8.57
CA ALA A 93 -4.10 -7.13 -9.54
C ALA A 93 -3.16 -8.26 -9.97
N ASN A 94 -2.58 -9.00 -9.03
CA ASN A 94 -1.65 -10.08 -9.32
C ASN A 94 -2.27 -11.21 -10.14
N PHE A 95 -3.54 -11.57 -9.90
CA PHE A 95 -4.23 -12.55 -10.73
C PHE A 95 -4.44 -12.06 -12.17
N VAL A 96 -4.76 -10.77 -12.35
CA VAL A 96 -4.83 -10.16 -13.69
C VAL A 96 -3.46 -10.19 -14.37
N PHE A 97 -2.39 -9.83 -13.65
CA PHE A 97 -1.03 -9.88 -14.18
C PHE A 97 -0.60 -11.31 -14.55
N PHE A 98 -0.87 -12.29 -13.70
CA PHE A 98 -0.59 -13.70 -13.96
C PHE A 98 -1.36 -14.22 -15.20
N GLY A 99 -2.61 -13.78 -15.39
CA GLY A 99 -3.41 -14.16 -16.55
C GLY A 99 -3.00 -13.48 -17.87
N GLN A 100 -2.33 -12.33 -17.80
CA GLN A 100 -1.96 -11.52 -18.97
C GLN A 100 -0.50 -11.64 -19.38
N TYR A 101 0.40 -11.88 -18.42
CA TYR A 101 1.85 -11.79 -18.64
C TYR A 101 2.57 -13.00 -18.02
N ASN A 102 3.66 -13.44 -18.67
CA ASN A 102 4.59 -14.41 -18.11
C ASN A 102 5.58 -13.78 -17.11
N LEU A 103 5.12 -12.78 -16.35
CA LEU A 103 5.99 -11.92 -15.56
C LEU A 103 6.20 -12.44 -14.13
N ILE A 104 5.11 -12.89 -13.50
CA ILE A 104 5.07 -13.35 -12.12
C ILE A 104 4.50 -14.77 -12.08
N PRO A 105 5.13 -15.74 -11.41
CA PRO A 105 4.51 -17.03 -11.14
C PRO A 105 3.42 -16.90 -10.08
N LEU A 106 2.52 -17.87 -10.03
CA LEU A 106 1.39 -17.86 -9.08
C LEU A 106 1.82 -17.80 -7.61
N SER A 107 2.94 -18.43 -7.26
CA SER A 107 3.52 -18.35 -5.90
C SER A 107 3.90 -16.91 -5.53
N LEU A 108 4.54 -16.18 -6.45
CA LEU A 108 4.95 -14.80 -6.24
C LEU A 108 3.74 -13.86 -6.11
N ALA A 109 2.68 -14.12 -6.88
CA ALA A 109 1.40 -13.39 -6.76
C ALA A 109 0.81 -13.47 -5.33
N PHE A 110 0.85 -14.63 -4.68
CA PHE A 110 0.39 -14.77 -3.29
C PHE A 110 1.31 -14.06 -2.30
N VAL A 111 2.63 -14.19 -2.45
CA VAL A 111 3.60 -13.53 -1.56
C VAL A 111 3.48 -12.02 -1.66
N ASP A 112 3.35 -11.47 -2.87
CA ASP A 112 3.13 -10.04 -3.07
C ASP A 112 1.83 -9.56 -2.44
N SER A 113 0.75 -10.34 -2.56
CA SER A 113 -0.53 -10.00 -1.94
C SER A 113 -0.43 -9.91 -0.41
N LEU A 114 0.39 -10.77 0.22
CA LEU A 114 0.68 -10.69 1.65
C LEU A 114 1.54 -9.46 2.00
N CYS A 115 2.50 -9.10 1.14
CA CYS A 115 3.28 -7.87 1.28
C CYS A 115 2.38 -6.63 1.21
N MET A 116 1.43 -6.62 0.27
CA MET A 116 0.40 -5.59 0.16
C MET A 116 -0.48 -5.54 1.42
N ALA A 117 -0.86 -6.69 1.99
CA ALA A 117 -1.59 -6.73 3.26
C ALA A 117 -0.81 -6.08 4.41
N LEU A 118 0.49 -6.37 4.54
CA LEU A 118 1.35 -5.76 5.56
C LEU A 118 1.45 -4.25 5.36
N LEU A 119 1.64 -3.82 4.12
CA LEU A 119 1.76 -2.42 3.74
C LEU A 119 0.46 -1.64 4.02
N GLY A 120 -0.69 -2.21 3.67
CA GLY A 120 -2.01 -1.66 3.98
C GLY A 120 -2.32 -1.69 5.48
N GLY A 121 -1.86 -2.71 6.21
CA GLY A 121 -2.06 -2.83 7.65
C GLY A 121 -1.31 -1.76 8.44
N VAL A 122 -0.01 -1.58 8.18
CA VAL A 122 0.80 -0.55 8.87
C VAL A 122 0.31 0.85 8.52
N SER A 123 0.06 1.12 7.24
CA SER A 123 -0.43 2.42 6.79
C SER A 123 -1.85 2.70 7.29
N GLY A 124 -2.71 1.68 7.27
CA GLY A 124 -4.07 1.73 7.79
C GLY A 124 -4.11 1.97 9.28
N ALA A 125 -3.17 1.41 10.05
CA ALA A 125 -3.06 1.67 11.48
C ALA A 125 -2.81 3.15 11.77
N ALA A 126 -1.85 3.76 11.08
CA ALA A 126 -1.53 5.16 11.23
C ALA A 126 -2.70 6.06 10.81
N ILE A 127 -3.32 5.79 9.66
CA ILE A 127 -4.47 6.54 9.15
C ILE A 127 -5.66 6.41 10.11
N GLY A 128 -6.02 5.19 10.53
CA GLY A 128 -7.15 4.94 11.43
C GLY A 128 -6.98 5.64 12.78
N TRP A 129 -5.75 5.68 13.31
CA TRP A 129 -5.43 6.44 14.50
C TRP A 129 -5.58 7.96 14.29
N LEU A 130 -5.13 8.50 13.15
CA LEU A 130 -5.30 9.93 12.81
C LEU A 130 -6.77 10.32 12.60
N LEU A 131 -7.57 9.43 12.01
CA LEU A 131 -9.01 9.65 11.81
C LEU A 131 -9.75 9.71 13.15
N GLY A 132 -9.44 8.77 14.06
CA GLY A 132 -10.02 8.68 15.41
C GLY A 132 -9.69 9.85 16.35
N ARG A 133 -8.68 10.66 16.01
CA ARG A 133 -8.38 11.88 16.77
C ARG A 133 -9.52 12.89 16.61
N LYS A 134 -10.31 13.05 17.68
CA LYS A 134 -11.25 14.18 17.82
C LYS A 134 -10.45 15.48 17.77
N SER A 135 -10.91 16.45 16.98
CA SER A 135 -10.35 17.80 17.00
C SER A 135 -10.48 18.30 18.43
N GLY A 136 -9.36 18.62 19.09
CA GLY A 136 -9.37 19.23 20.41
C GLY A 136 -10.03 20.59 20.36
N LYS A 137 -11.36 20.62 20.49
CA LYS A 137 -12.04 21.74 21.13
C LYS A 137 -12.10 21.36 22.60
N THR A 138 -11.18 21.92 23.37
CA THR A 138 -11.35 22.08 24.82
C THR A 138 -12.76 22.63 25.06
N SER A 139 -13.50 21.92 25.91
CA SER A 139 -14.63 22.38 26.74
C SER A 139 -15.17 23.77 26.40
#